data_AF-A0A537YF12-F1
#
_entry.id   AF-A0A537YF12-F1
#
_cell.length_a   1.000
_cell.length_b   1.000
_cell.length_c   1.000
_cell.angle_alpha   90.00
_cell.angle_beta   90.00
_cell.angle_gamma   90.00
#
_symmetry.space_group_name_H-M   'P 1'
#
loop_
_entity.id
_entity.type
_entity.pdbx_description
1 polymer ?
#
loop_
_entity_poly.entity_id
_entity_poly.type
_entity_poly.pdbx_seq_one_letter_code
_entity_poly.pdbx_strand_id
1 'polypeptide(L)' 'MSTTVETVIEIRPFHVDVPQEELDDLRRRIGATRFANEETVGDQSQGVQSATIQELAR' A
#
# COMPACT_ATOMS: atom_id res chain seq x y z
N MET A 1 -8.78 14.74 -48.02
CA MET A 1 -9.20 13.36 -47.68
C MET A 1 -8.55 13.02 -46.36
N SER A 2 -9.30 13.14 -45.26
CA SER A 2 -8.81 12.88 -43.90
C SER A 2 -8.79 11.39 -43.63
N THR A 3 -7.63 10.85 -43.27
CA THR A 3 -7.51 9.45 -42.81
C THR A 3 -7.68 9.44 -41.30
N THR A 4 -8.80 8.90 -40.83
CA THR A 4 -8.99 8.55 -39.42
C THR A 4 -8.05 7.39 -39.09
N VAL A 5 -7.15 7.59 -38.13
CA VAL A 5 -6.37 6.49 -37.54
C VAL A 5 -7.31 5.79 -36.56
N GLU A 6 -7.80 4.60 -36.92
CA GLU A 6 -8.45 3.70 -35.96
C GLU A 6 -7.39 3.21 -34.97
N THR A 7 -7.45 3.71 -33.73
CA THR A 7 -6.65 3.19 -32.64
C THR A 7 -7.21 1.82 -32.23
N VAL A 8 -6.56 0.75 -32.66
CA VAL A 8 -6.88 -0.62 -32.22
C VAL A 8 -6.48 -0.76 -30.75
N ILE A 9 -7.46 -0.95 -29.86
CA ILE A 9 -7.23 -1.20 -28.43
C ILE A 9 -7.07 -2.71 -28.23
N GLU A 10 -5.82 -3.17 -28.09
CA GLU A 10 -5.48 -4.57 -27.81
C GLU A 10 -5.34 -4.81 -26.30
N ILE A 11 -6.03 -5.82 -25.77
CA ILE A 11 -5.91 -6.23 -24.36
C ILE A 11 -4.64 -7.07 -24.20
N ARG A 12 -3.67 -6.57 -23.42
CA ARG A 12 -2.40 -7.26 -23.15
C ARG A 12 -2.44 -7.91 -21.76
N PRO A 13 -2.01 -9.19 -21.61
CA PRO A 13 -1.83 -9.79 -20.30
C PRO A 13 -0.83 -8.98 -19.47
N PHE A 14 -1.21 -8.71 -18.23
CA PHE A 14 -0.36 -8.03 -17.26
C PHE A 14 -0.08 -8.97 -16.09
N HIS A 15 1.19 -9.11 -15.75
CA HIS A 15 1.64 -9.86 -14.60
C HIS A 15 2.34 -8.89 -13.65
N VAL A 16 1.93 -8.89 -12.38
CA VAL A 16 2.61 -8.14 -11.33
C VAL A 16 3.86 -8.89 -10.94
N ASP A 17 5.02 -8.29 -11.13
CA ASP A 17 6.29 -8.78 -10.64
C ASP A 17 6.84 -7.77 -9.63
N VAL A 18 7.12 -8.24 -8.41
CA VAL A 18 7.66 -7.41 -7.33
C VAL A 18 9.02 -8.00 -6.93
N PRO A 19 10.12 -7.27 -7.14
CA PRO A 19 11.44 -7.74 -6.75
C PRO A 19 11.52 -8.09 -5.27
N GLN A 20 12.19 -9.20 -4.95
CA GLN A 20 12.35 -9.64 -3.57
C GLN A 20 13.03 -8.57 -2.69
N GLU A 21 13.97 -7.80 -3.26
CA GLU A 21 14.65 -6.71 -2.56
C GLU A 21 13.69 -5.60 -2.08
N GLU A 22 12.63 -5.32 -2.84
CA GLU A 22 11.60 -4.35 -2.46
C GLU A 22 10.75 -4.88 -1.30
N LEU A 23 10.44 -6.18 -1.31
CA LEU A 23 9.73 -6.83 -0.20
C LEU A 23 10.59 -6.86 1.08
N ASP A 24 11.90 -7.07 0.94
CA ASP A 24 12.82 -7.09 2.07
C ASP A 24 13.04 -5.69 2.66
N ASP A 25 13.13 -4.66 1.80
CA ASP A 25 13.10 -3.25 2.24
C ASP A 25 11.79 -2.92 2.97
N LEU A 26 10.65 -3.33 2.40
CA LEU A 26 9.34 -3.10 3.00
C LEU A 26 9.26 -3.69 4.41
N ARG A 27 9.64 -4.97 4.58
CA ARG A 27 9.66 -5.63 5.90
C ARG A 27 10.57 -4.92 6.89
N ARG A 28 11.78 -4.52 6.44
CA ARG A 28 12.72 -3.76 7.28
C ARG A 28 12.10 -2.45 7.75
N ARG A 29 11.41 -1.72 6.88
CA ARG A 29 10.75 -0.45 7.22
C ARG A 29 9.58 -0.63 8.17
N ILE A 30 8.75 -1.66 7.96
CA ILE A 30 7.67 -2.01 8.89
C ILE A 30 8.25 -2.31 10.27
N GLY A 31 9.31 -3.14 10.36
CA GLY A 31 9.97 -3.46 11.63
C GLY A 31 10.65 -2.26 12.30
N ALA A 32 11.05 -1.25 11.54
CA ALA A 32 11.64 -0.01 12.05
C ALA A 32 10.59 1.07 12.42
N THR A 33 9.29 0.76 12.31
CA THR A 33 8.21 1.72 12.59
C THR A 33 8.26 2.21 14.03
N ARG A 34 8.21 3.53 14.19
CA ARG A 34 8.02 4.18 15.50
C ARG A 34 6.53 4.49 15.66
N PHE A 35 5.87 3.79 16.57
CA PHE A 35 4.46 3.99 16.85
C PHE A 35 4.23 5.27 17.67
N ALA A 36 3.06 5.87 17.47
CA ALA A 36 2.58 6.95 18.31
C ALA A 36 2.25 6.44 19.73
N ASN A 37 2.20 7.37 20.68
CA ASN A 37 1.67 7.08 22.02
C ASN A 37 0.20 6.66 21.94
N GLU A 38 -0.28 5.98 22.97
CA GLU A 38 -1.69 5.59 23.10
C GLU A 38 -2.62 6.82 23.07
N GLU A 39 -3.80 6.62 22.48
CA GLU A 39 -4.83 7.64 22.35
C GLU A 39 -5.41 8.07 23.71
N THR A 40 -5.99 9.28 23.75
CA THR A 40 -6.58 9.81 25.00
C THR A 40 -8.02 9.34 25.25
N VAL A 41 -8.61 8.62 24.30
CA VAL A 41 -10.01 8.16 24.33
C VAL A 41 -10.07 6.69 23.92
N GLY A 42 -11.04 5.95 24.47
CA GLY A 42 -11.19 4.52 24.22
C GLY A 42 -11.96 4.16 22.94
N ASP A 43 -12.43 5.15 22.18
CA ASP A 43 -13.16 4.96 20.93
C ASP A 43 -12.34 5.43 19.70
N GLN A 44 -12.93 5.35 18.51
CA GLN A 44 -12.27 5.71 17.25
C GLN A 44 -12.53 7.16 16.83
N SER A 45 -12.99 8.03 17.74
CA SER A 45 -13.25 9.43 17.42
C SER A 45 -11.99 10.21 16.99
N GLN A 46 -10.80 9.68 17.33
CA GLN A 46 -9.49 10.20 16.92
C GLN A 46 -8.87 9.46 15.72
N GLY A 47 -9.60 8.53 15.09
CA GLY A 47 -9.14 7.74 13.96
C GLY A 47 -8.85 6.28 14.30
N VAL A 48 -8.01 5.65 13.47
CA VAL A 48 -7.62 4.24 13.66
C VAL A 48 -6.73 4.12 14.89
N GLN A 49 -7.07 3.18 15.77
CA GLN A 49 -6.34 2.97 17.02
C GLN A 49 -4.93 2.42 16.75
N SER A 50 -3.95 2.91 17.52
CA SER A 50 -2.55 2.49 17.47
C SER A 50 -2.41 0.98 17.65
N ALA A 51 -3.22 0.38 18.53
CA ALA A 51 -3.28 -1.08 18.71
C ALA A 51 -3.59 -1.83 17.40
N THR A 52 -4.55 -1.33 16.60
CA THR A 52 -4.90 -1.93 15.31
C THR A 52 -3.73 -1.87 14.34
N ILE A 53 -3.04 -0.71 14.24
CA ILE A 53 -1.89 -0.57 13.34
C ILE A 53 -0.70 -1.44 13.80
N GLN A 54 -0.48 -1.55 15.10
CA GLN A 54 0.55 -2.45 15.66
C GLN A 54 0.26 -3.92 15.37
N GLU A 55 -1.01 -4.34 15.43
CA GLU A 55 -1.41 -5.70 15.07
C GLU A 55 -1.19 -5.98 13.57
N LEU A 56 -1.51 -5.02 12.70
CA LEU A 56 -1.30 -5.14 11.25
C LEU A 56 0.19 -5.16 10.86
N ALA A 57 1.05 -4.52 11.65
CA ALA A 57 2.49 -4.42 11.39
C ALA A 57 3.31 -5.62 11.91
N ARG A 58 2.68 -6.60 12.55
CA ARG A 58 3.34 -7.83 13.03
C ARG A 58 3.72 -8.78 11.91
#